data_AF-A0A671LH16-F1
#
_entry.id   AF-A0A671LH16-F1
#
_cell.length_a   1.000
_cell.length_b   1.000
_cell.length_c   1.000
_cell.angle_alpha   90.00
_cell.angle_beta   90.00
_cell.angle_gamma   90.00
#
_symmetry.space_group_name_H-M   'P 1'
#
loop_
_entity.id
_entity.type
_entity.pdbx_description
1 polymer ?
#
loop_
_entity_poly.entity_id
_entity_poly.type
_entity_poly.pdbx_seq_one_letter_code
_entity_poly.pdbx_strand_id
1 'polypeptide(L)'
;KSIVLDKEPVGFTGGIREVIVNGQDLELTETGALDGANVGDWDGTACGYKVCLNSGYCHPIGLSSFRCICPSLWTGLRCQQSVHCVNNLCQHDSVCVYNTTSASYSCLCSLGWIGTYCDQDATLRTLRFTGNSYLKYKDPKYNSRNLMYTEVSLNFSTLSGDGLILWMGKAHSGDNDHLAVGLQGGYLKVSKHLLFEGTK
;
A
#
# COMPACT_ATOMS: atom_id res chain seq x y z
N LYS A 1 9.59 -43.40 -30.06
CA LYS A 1 9.26 -41.99 -29.74
C LYS A 1 7.75 -41.93 -29.52
N SER A 2 7.31 -41.87 -28.27
CA SER A 2 5.88 -41.72 -27.96
C SER A 2 5.51 -40.25 -28.14
N ILE A 3 4.57 -39.97 -29.04
CA ILE A 3 4.04 -38.63 -29.25
C ILE A 3 3.02 -38.41 -28.13
N VAL A 4 3.36 -37.59 -27.15
CA VAL A 4 2.37 -37.08 -26.20
C VAL A 4 1.50 -36.14 -27.02
N LEU A 5 0.26 -36.55 -27.30
CA LEU A 5 -0.76 -35.64 -27.82
C LEU A 5 -1.14 -34.76 -26.62
N ASP A 6 -0.59 -33.55 -26.55
CA ASP A 6 -1.02 -32.55 -25.59
C ASP A 6 -2.49 -32.25 -25.87
N LYS A 7 -3.39 -32.87 -25.09
CA LYS A 7 -4.80 -32.57 -25.15
C LYS A 7 -4.96 -31.11 -24.75
N GLU A 8 -5.60 -30.33 -25.61
CA GLU A 8 -5.98 -28.97 -25.30
C GLU A 8 -6.71 -28.93 -23.94
N PRO A 9 -6.47 -27.89 -23.12
CA PRO A 9 -7.15 -27.76 -21.85
C PRO A 9 -8.66 -27.68 -22.07
N VAL A 10 -9.40 -28.55 -21.38
CA VAL A 10 -10.86 -28.51 -21.36
C VAL A 10 -11.33 -27.33 -20.52
N GLY A 11 -12.45 -26.73 -20.89
CA GLY A 11 -13.08 -25.64 -20.13
C GLY A 11 -13.39 -26.06 -18.68
N PHE A 12 -13.26 -25.12 -17.75
CA PHE A 12 -13.57 -25.33 -16.34
C PHE A 12 -15.00 -24.87 -16.02
N THR A 13 -15.69 -25.61 -15.15
CA THR A 13 -16.98 -25.20 -14.56
C THR A 13 -16.88 -25.35 -13.05
N GLY A 14 -16.92 -24.24 -12.34
CA GLY A 14 -16.73 -24.19 -10.90
C GLY A 14 -16.44 -22.76 -10.41
N GLY A 15 -16.24 -22.62 -9.11
CA GLY A 15 -15.78 -21.38 -8.48
C GLY A 15 -14.27 -21.34 -8.36
N ILE A 16 -13.67 -20.20 -8.68
CA ILE A 16 -12.24 -19.90 -8.45
C ILE A 16 -12.15 -18.69 -7.53
N ARG A 17 -11.21 -18.74 -6.57
CA ARG A 17 -10.89 -17.62 -5.68
C ARG A 17 -9.38 -17.56 -5.45
N GLU A 18 -8.87 -16.38 -5.08
CA GLU A 18 -7.48 -16.17 -4.63
C GLU A 18 -6.43 -16.67 -5.64
N VAL A 19 -6.47 -16.15 -6.88
CA VAL A 19 -5.52 -16.53 -7.93
C VAL A 19 -4.21 -15.78 -7.73
N ILE A 20 -3.16 -16.51 -7.36
CA ILE A 20 -1.83 -15.95 -7.14
C ILE A 20 -0.86 -16.49 -8.20
N VAL A 21 -0.24 -15.61 -8.97
CA VAL A 21 0.74 -15.94 -10.00
C VAL A 21 2.06 -15.24 -9.67
N ASN A 22 3.15 -15.99 -9.47
CA ASN A 22 4.47 -15.45 -9.10
C ASN A 22 4.46 -14.54 -7.84
N GLY A 23 3.58 -14.83 -6.88
CA GLY A 23 3.41 -14.02 -5.67
C GLY A 23 2.57 -12.76 -5.87
N GLN A 24 2.13 -12.49 -7.10
CA GLN A 24 1.16 -11.44 -7.41
C GLN A 24 -0.25 -12.02 -7.34
N ASP A 25 -1.08 -11.39 -6.52
CA ASP A 25 -2.50 -11.66 -6.45
C ASP A 25 -3.22 -11.00 -7.64
N LEU A 26 -3.98 -11.78 -8.41
CA LEU A 26 -4.78 -11.29 -9.51
C LEU A 26 -6.21 -11.03 -9.01
N GLU A 27 -6.56 -9.75 -8.91
CA GLU A 27 -7.87 -9.33 -8.42
C GLU A 27 -9.00 -9.82 -9.33
N LEU A 28 -9.81 -10.76 -8.83
CA LEU A 28 -10.98 -11.28 -9.53
C LEU A 28 -12.19 -10.36 -9.32
N THR A 29 -12.03 -9.07 -9.66
CA THR A 29 -13.04 -8.01 -9.56
C THR A 29 -13.12 -7.25 -10.89
N GLU A 30 -14.15 -6.41 -11.06
CA GLU A 30 -14.30 -5.56 -12.26
C GLU A 30 -13.15 -4.57 -12.47
N THR A 31 -12.39 -4.26 -11.41
CA THR A 31 -11.21 -3.39 -11.49
C THR A 31 -9.92 -4.15 -11.80
N GLY A 32 -9.87 -5.44 -11.50
CA GLY A 32 -8.68 -6.27 -11.69
C GLY A 32 -8.69 -7.11 -12.96
N ALA A 33 -9.84 -7.69 -13.32
CA ALA A 33 -10.02 -8.45 -14.54
C ALA A 33 -10.34 -7.50 -15.70
N LEU A 34 -9.58 -7.60 -16.80
CA LEU A 34 -9.75 -6.73 -17.97
C LEU A 34 -10.98 -7.08 -18.82
N ASP A 35 -11.40 -8.35 -18.83
CA ASP A 35 -12.54 -8.85 -19.60
C ASP A 35 -13.06 -10.18 -19.02
N GLY A 36 -14.29 -10.57 -19.35
CA GLY A 36 -14.90 -11.82 -18.94
C GLY A 36 -16.23 -12.11 -19.64
N ALA A 37 -16.51 -13.39 -19.91
CA ALA A 37 -17.76 -13.85 -20.52
C ALA A 37 -18.36 -15.01 -19.73
N ASN A 38 -19.66 -14.93 -19.43
CA ASN A 38 -20.40 -15.93 -18.64
C ASN A 38 -19.78 -16.22 -17.25
N VAL A 39 -19.21 -15.20 -16.62
CA VAL A 39 -18.67 -15.26 -15.25
C VAL A 39 -19.64 -14.52 -14.33
N GLY A 40 -19.98 -15.13 -13.21
CA GLY A 40 -20.83 -14.54 -12.17
C GLY A 40 -20.44 -15.05 -10.80
N ASP A 41 -21.12 -14.56 -9.76
CA ASP A 41 -20.93 -15.05 -8.41
C ASP A 41 -21.31 -16.54 -8.31
N TRP A 42 -20.36 -17.35 -7.87
CA TRP A 42 -20.48 -18.81 -7.88
C TRP A 42 -21.26 -19.34 -6.67
N ASP A 43 -20.98 -18.82 -5.48
CA ASP A 43 -21.61 -19.32 -4.26
C ASP A 43 -22.85 -18.51 -3.86
N GLY A 44 -23.07 -17.34 -4.50
CA GLY A 44 -24.23 -16.49 -4.28
C GLY A 44 -24.30 -15.97 -2.84
N THR A 45 -23.17 -15.98 -2.14
CA THR A 45 -23.06 -15.56 -0.76
C THR A 45 -22.41 -14.19 -0.67
N ALA A 46 -22.61 -13.53 0.46
CA ALA A 46 -21.92 -12.29 0.76
C ALA A 46 -20.39 -12.46 0.95
N CYS A 47 -19.87 -13.69 0.92
CA CYS A 47 -18.45 -14.01 1.05
C CYS A 47 -17.75 -14.09 -0.31
N GLY A 48 -17.78 -12.98 -1.06
CA GLY A 48 -17.05 -12.83 -2.31
C GLY A 48 -15.52 -12.68 -2.14
N TYR A 49 -14.88 -12.10 -3.15
CA TYR A 49 -13.42 -11.92 -3.19
C TYR A 49 -12.90 -11.04 -2.04
N LYS A 50 -11.99 -11.58 -1.22
CA LYS A 50 -11.26 -10.89 -0.13
C LYS A 50 -12.12 -9.97 0.74
N VAL A 51 -13.32 -10.45 1.12
CA VAL A 51 -14.21 -9.71 2.02
C VAL A 51 -13.55 -9.51 3.40
N CYS A 52 -12.92 -10.54 3.95
CA CYS A 52 -12.17 -10.45 5.19
C CYS A 52 -10.69 -10.21 4.91
N LEU A 53 -10.12 -9.17 5.54
CA LEU A 53 -8.73 -8.78 5.39
C LEU A 53 -7.83 -9.57 6.35
N ASN A 54 -6.51 -9.44 6.16
CA ASN A 54 -5.49 -10.02 7.04
C ASN A 54 -5.68 -11.51 7.35
N SER A 55 -6.05 -12.28 6.31
CA SER A 55 -6.31 -13.73 6.40
C SER A 55 -7.51 -14.10 7.29
N GLY A 56 -8.48 -13.20 7.46
CA GLY A 56 -9.74 -13.51 8.13
C GLY A 56 -10.58 -14.51 7.34
N TYR A 57 -11.29 -15.39 8.05
CA TYR A 57 -12.21 -16.34 7.44
C TYR A 57 -13.59 -15.71 7.28
N CYS A 58 -14.14 -15.72 6.07
CA CYS A 58 -15.49 -15.24 5.80
C CYS A 58 -16.52 -16.34 6.05
N HIS A 59 -17.49 -16.05 6.92
CA HIS A 59 -18.62 -16.90 7.18
C HIS A 59 -19.91 -16.22 6.69
N PRO A 60 -20.58 -16.76 5.65
CA PRO A 60 -21.83 -16.19 5.19
C PRO A 60 -22.94 -16.48 6.21
N ILE A 61 -23.68 -15.45 6.60
CA ILE A 61 -24.81 -15.54 7.55
C ILE A 61 -26.15 -15.23 6.88
N GLY A 62 -26.12 -14.89 5.60
CA GLY A 62 -27.27 -14.66 4.73
C GLY A 62 -26.79 -14.42 3.29
N LEU A 63 -27.74 -14.16 2.38
CA LEU A 63 -27.44 -13.93 0.96
C LEU A 63 -26.60 -12.65 0.74
N SER A 64 -26.86 -11.61 1.53
CA SER A 64 -26.16 -10.31 1.46
C SER A 64 -25.44 -9.93 2.76
N SER A 65 -25.33 -10.86 3.71
CA SER A 65 -24.68 -10.63 5.00
C SER A 65 -23.60 -11.67 5.31
N PHE A 66 -22.48 -11.18 5.85
CA PHE A 66 -21.33 -11.99 6.22
C PHE A 66 -20.84 -11.63 7.61
N ARG A 67 -20.05 -12.52 8.19
CA ARG A 67 -19.24 -12.27 9.39
C ARG A 67 -17.81 -12.71 9.12
N CYS A 68 -16.85 -11.85 9.45
CA CYS A 68 -15.44 -12.23 9.47
C CYS A 68 -15.06 -12.83 10.83
N ILE A 69 -14.38 -13.97 10.79
CA ILE A 69 -13.69 -14.55 11.93
C ILE A 69 -12.22 -14.14 11.82
N CYS A 70 -11.79 -13.25 12.73
CA CYS A 70 -10.47 -12.65 12.66
C CYS A 70 -9.40 -13.51 13.37
N PRO A 71 -8.17 -13.58 12.81
CA PRO A 71 -7.03 -14.15 13.51
C PRO A 71 -6.67 -13.37 14.77
N SER A 72 -5.87 -13.97 15.65
CA SER A 72 -5.57 -13.46 17.00
C SER A 72 -5.04 -12.02 17.08
N LEU A 73 -4.40 -11.51 16.03
CA LEU A 73 -3.82 -10.16 16.00
C LEU A 73 -4.70 -9.11 15.30
N TRP A 74 -5.90 -9.49 14.84
CA TRP A 74 -6.76 -8.64 14.01
C TRP A 74 -8.19 -8.57 14.53
N THR A 75 -8.88 -7.48 14.21
CA THR A 75 -10.23 -7.19 14.67
C THR A 75 -10.99 -6.20 13.77
N GLY A 76 -12.24 -5.94 14.14
CA GLY A 76 -13.23 -5.15 13.44
C GLY A 76 -13.95 -5.92 12.34
N LEU A 77 -14.91 -5.28 11.67
CA LEU A 77 -15.89 -5.95 10.80
C LEU A 77 -15.27 -6.79 9.67
N ARG A 78 -14.17 -6.31 9.09
CA ARG A 78 -13.43 -7.01 8.03
C ARG A 78 -12.04 -7.45 8.47
N CYS A 79 -11.77 -7.55 9.77
CA CYS A 79 -10.42 -7.84 10.30
C CYS A 79 -9.35 -6.82 9.85
N GLN A 80 -9.76 -5.57 9.58
CA GLN A 80 -8.90 -4.51 9.06
C GLN A 80 -8.02 -3.83 10.12
N GLN A 81 -8.34 -4.00 11.40
CA GLN A 81 -7.71 -3.27 12.49
C GLN A 81 -6.85 -4.23 13.34
N SER A 82 -5.63 -3.83 13.69
CA SER A 82 -4.83 -4.61 14.64
C SER A 82 -5.39 -4.48 16.05
N VAL A 83 -5.39 -5.58 16.81
CA VAL A 83 -5.80 -5.58 18.23
C VAL A 83 -4.98 -4.60 19.07
N HIS A 84 -3.71 -4.39 18.73
CA HIS A 84 -2.82 -3.45 19.42
C HIS A 84 -3.22 -1.98 19.20
N CYS A 85 -3.99 -1.69 18.16
CA CYS A 85 -4.42 -0.34 17.82
C CYS A 85 -5.85 -0.01 18.25
N VAL A 86 -6.58 -0.91 18.92
CA VAL A 86 -7.99 -0.67 19.30
C VAL A 86 -8.11 0.46 20.33
N ASN A 87 -7.30 0.40 21.38
CA ASN A 87 -7.28 1.38 22.46
C ASN A 87 -5.90 2.05 22.51
N ASN A 88 -5.40 2.44 21.34
CA ASN A 88 -4.12 3.15 21.26
C ASN A 88 -4.24 4.53 21.92
N LEU A 89 -3.11 5.04 22.40
CA LEU A 89 -3.04 6.33 23.07
C LEU A 89 -2.65 7.48 22.13
N CYS A 90 -2.60 7.24 20.82
CA CYS A 90 -2.17 8.26 19.85
C CYS A 90 -3.17 9.43 19.84
N GLN A 91 -2.67 10.65 20.06
CA GLN A 91 -3.49 11.86 20.13
C GLN A 91 -3.55 12.59 18.77
N HIS A 92 -4.47 13.56 18.65
CA HIS A 92 -4.55 14.51 17.53
C HIS A 92 -4.64 13.85 16.14
N ASP A 93 -5.54 12.88 16.00
CA ASP A 93 -5.80 12.14 14.75
C ASP A 93 -4.56 11.43 14.16
N SER A 94 -3.57 11.16 15.01
CA SER A 94 -2.34 10.47 14.63
C SER A 94 -2.62 9.00 14.29
N VAL A 95 -1.83 8.45 13.36
CA VAL A 95 -2.07 7.10 12.84
C VAL A 95 -1.38 6.06 13.73
N CYS A 96 -2.15 5.10 14.25
CA CYS A 96 -1.59 3.94 14.94
C CYS A 96 -1.05 2.91 13.96
N VAL A 97 0.18 2.46 14.18
CA VAL A 97 0.83 1.41 13.40
C VAL A 97 1.27 0.30 14.34
N TYR A 98 0.77 -0.91 14.10
CA TYR A 98 1.16 -2.09 14.87
C TYR A 98 2.56 -2.57 14.46
N ASN A 99 3.30 -3.10 15.43
CA ASN A 99 4.62 -3.66 15.23
C ASN A 99 4.53 -5.19 15.25
N THR A 100 4.84 -5.82 14.12
CA THR A 100 4.80 -7.28 13.93
C THR A 100 5.81 -8.03 14.80
N THR A 101 6.91 -7.39 15.20
CA THR A 101 8.02 -8.04 15.90
C THR A 101 7.88 -7.95 17.42
N SER A 102 7.33 -6.85 17.94
CA SER A 102 7.27 -6.58 19.39
C SER A 102 5.88 -6.74 20.01
N ALA A 103 4.89 -7.22 19.26
CA ALA A 103 3.49 -7.29 19.71
C ALA A 103 3.01 -5.98 20.38
N SER A 104 3.38 -4.85 19.78
CA SER A 104 3.12 -3.49 20.29
C SER A 104 2.61 -2.58 19.17
N TYR A 105 2.44 -1.28 19.45
CA TYR A 105 2.13 -0.27 18.45
C TYR A 105 3.03 0.96 18.62
N SER A 106 3.05 1.79 17.57
CA SER A 106 3.68 3.11 17.54
C SER A 106 2.73 4.12 16.91
N CYS A 107 2.86 5.39 17.29
CA CYS A 107 2.07 6.48 16.72
C CYS A 107 2.86 7.21 15.64
N LEU A 108 2.28 7.33 14.45
CA LEU A 108 2.75 8.27 13.43
C LEU A 108 2.06 9.60 13.65
N CYS A 109 2.80 10.53 14.26
CA CYS A 109 2.25 11.81 14.68
C CYS A 109 1.84 12.69 13.51
N SER A 110 0.66 13.29 13.65
CA SER A 110 0.19 14.38 12.79
C SER A 110 1.17 15.55 12.80
N LEU A 111 1.21 16.32 11.72
CA LEU A 111 2.11 17.47 11.60
C LEU A 111 1.87 18.48 12.74
N GLY A 112 2.92 18.82 13.48
CA GLY A 112 2.86 19.72 14.64
C GLY A 112 2.86 19.00 15.98
N TRP A 113 2.74 17.67 16.00
CA TRP A 113 2.74 16.87 17.22
C TRP A 113 3.93 15.92 17.28
N ILE A 114 4.48 15.73 18.48
CA ILE A 114 5.61 14.83 18.75
C ILE A 114 5.38 14.06 20.06
N GLY A 115 6.33 13.18 20.40
CA GLY A 115 6.27 12.31 21.56
C GLY A 115 5.81 10.90 21.20
N THR A 116 5.94 9.98 22.15
CA THR A 116 5.57 8.56 21.95
C THR A 116 4.09 8.39 21.59
N TYR A 117 3.23 9.26 22.12
CA TYR A 117 1.79 9.24 21.92
C TYR A 117 1.26 10.47 21.17
N CYS A 118 2.18 11.26 20.59
CA CYS A 118 1.85 12.47 19.85
C CYS A 118 1.11 13.52 20.69
N ASP A 119 1.41 13.59 21.99
CA ASP A 119 0.75 14.41 23.01
C ASP A 119 1.44 15.75 23.28
N GLN A 120 2.53 16.04 22.56
CA GLN A 120 3.34 17.23 22.76
C GLN A 120 3.32 18.11 21.51
N ASP A 121 2.97 19.40 21.69
CA ASP A 121 3.03 20.39 20.62
C ASP A 121 4.49 20.69 20.25
N ALA A 122 4.77 20.70 18.95
CA ALA A 122 6.07 21.06 18.41
C ALA A 122 5.92 22.26 17.47
N THR A 123 6.51 23.39 17.85
CA THR A 123 6.69 24.52 16.92
C THR A 123 7.66 24.11 15.81
N LEU A 124 7.12 23.87 14.61
CA LEU A 124 7.89 23.40 13.47
C LEU A 124 8.68 24.55 12.83
N ARG A 125 9.99 24.61 13.09
CA ARG A 125 10.93 25.49 12.38
C ARG A 125 11.85 24.73 11.43
N THR A 126 12.29 23.56 11.86
CA THR A 126 13.07 22.61 11.07
C THR A 126 12.47 21.25 11.33
N LEU A 127 12.09 20.55 10.26
CA LEU A 127 11.44 19.26 10.38
C LEU A 127 12.45 18.18 10.77
N ARG A 128 12.07 17.36 11.75
CA ARG A 128 12.83 16.17 12.15
C ARG A 128 12.07 14.95 11.66
N PHE A 129 12.76 14.06 10.95
CA PHE A 129 12.22 12.79 10.49
C PHE A 129 12.79 11.65 11.35
N THR A 130 11.96 10.67 11.71
CA THR A 130 12.36 9.53 12.54
C THR A 130 11.69 8.25 12.05
N GLY A 131 12.46 7.17 11.86
CA GLY A 131 11.89 5.91 11.37
C GLY A 131 11.14 6.10 10.05
N ASN A 132 9.83 5.81 10.05
CA ASN A 132 8.97 5.85 8.86
C ASN A 132 8.15 7.15 8.72
N SER A 133 8.65 8.28 9.23
CA SER A 133 8.02 9.59 9.01
C SER A 133 8.11 10.05 7.55
N TYR A 134 7.09 10.74 7.07
CA TYR A 134 7.09 11.37 5.74
C TYR A 134 6.33 12.68 5.74
N LEU A 135 6.58 13.49 4.71
CA LEU A 135 5.80 14.68 4.41
C LEU A 135 5.34 14.60 2.96
N LYS A 136 4.06 14.87 2.71
CA LYS A 136 3.45 14.73 1.39
C LYS A 136 2.74 16.02 1.00
N TYR A 137 3.05 16.53 -0.19
CA TYR A 137 2.39 17.67 -0.79
C TYR A 137 1.85 17.34 -2.17
N LYS A 138 0.74 17.98 -2.53
CA LYS A 138 0.29 18.08 -3.91
C LYS A 138 0.84 19.39 -4.46
N ASP A 139 1.61 19.31 -5.55
CA ASP A 139 2.10 20.50 -6.25
C ASP A 139 0.89 21.32 -6.76
N PRO A 140 0.68 22.56 -6.25
CA PRO A 140 -0.45 23.39 -6.67
C PRO A 140 -0.38 23.80 -8.15
N LYS A 141 0.82 23.79 -8.74
CA LYS A 141 1.06 24.14 -10.15
C LYS A 141 1.30 22.93 -11.03
N TYR A 142 0.97 21.72 -10.56
CA TYR A 142 1.21 20.48 -11.29
C TYR A 142 0.73 20.53 -12.75
N ASN A 143 -0.45 21.10 -13.01
CA ASN A 143 -1.04 21.17 -14.35
C ASN A 143 -0.44 22.26 -15.26
N SER A 144 0.32 23.20 -14.71
CA SER A 144 0.89 24.35 -15.45
C SER A 144 2.42 24.36 -15.42
N ARG A 145 3.05 23.33 -14.86
CA ARG A 145 4.50 23.21 -14.76
C ARG A 145 5.12 22.88 -16.12
N ASN A 146 6.33 23.38 -16.33
CA ASN A 146 7.17 22.89 -17.42
C ASN A 146 7.73 21.52 -17.05
N LEU A 147 7.27 20.46 -17.71
CA LEU A 147 7.68 19.08 -17.41
C LEU A 147 9.13 18.77 -17.84
N MET A 148 9.76 19.62 -18.66
CA MET A 148 11.13 19.43 -19.14
C MET A 148 12.20 19.87 -18.13
N TYR A 149 11.83 20.70 -17.14
CA TYR A 149 12.76 21.27 -16.19
C TYR A 149 12.23 21.09 -14.78
N THR A 150 13.10 20.64 -13.87
CA THR A 150 12.77 20.55 -12.45
C THR A 150 14.02 20.86 -11.66
N GLU A 151 13.88 21.80 -10.72
CA GLU A 151 14.92 22.18 -9.77
C GLU A 151 14.42 21.85 -8.37
N VAL A 152 15.25 21.16 -7.59
CA VAL A 152 14.98 20.96 -6.16
C VAL A 152 16.23 21.31 -5.38
N SER A 153 16.05 22.10 -4.33
CA SER A 153 17.11 22.58 -3.46
C SER A 153 16.67 22.40 -2.01
N LEU A 154 17.53 21.80 -1.19
CA LEU A 154 17.25 21.51 0.21
C LEU A 154 18.55 21.38 1.00
N ASN A 155 18.48 21.73 2.29
CA ASN A 155 19.55 21.49 3.25
C ASN A 155 19.15 20.33 4.17
N PHE A 156 20.05 19.38 4.38
CA PHE A 156 19.80 18.24 5.26
C PHE A 156 21.06 17.86 6.04
N SER A 157 20.87 17.17 7.17
CA SER A 157 21.93 16.53 7.94
C SER A 157 21.41 15.20 8.48
N THR A 158 22.27 14.18 8.49
CA THR A 158 21.92 12.84 8.97
C THR A 158 23.17 12.06 9.35
N LEU A 159 22.99 11.05 10.21
CA LEU A 159 24.00 10.04 10.52
C LEU A 159 23.78 8.74 9.73
N SER A 160 22.64 8.60 9.03
CA SER A 160 22.34 7.41 8.24
C SER A 160 23.10 7.44 6.91
N GLY A 161 23.73 6.32 6.54
CA GLY A 161 24.37 6.15 5.23
C GLY A 161 23.37 5.93 4.10
N ASP A 162 22.16 5.50 4.42
CA ASP A 162 21.13 5.16 3.44
C ASP A 162 19.80 5.81 3.82
N GLY A 163 19.01 6.22 2.82
CA GLY A 163 17.67 6.75 3.02
C GLY A 163 17.16 7.59 1.87
N LEU A 164 15.85 7.54 1.63
CA LEU A 164 15.18 8.42 0.67
C LEU A 164 14.93 9.78 1.31
N ILE A 165 15.35 10.86 0.63
CA ILE A 165 15.15 12.25 1.10
C ILE A 165 13.94 12.87 0.41
N LEU A 166 13.83 12.69 -0.91
CA LEU A 166 12.76 13.26 -1.72
C LEU A 166 12.37 12.27 -2.82
N TRP A 167 11.06 12.18 -3.07
CA TRP A 167 10.51 11.48 -4.21
C TRP A 167 9.36 12.29 -4.81
N MET A 168 9.39 12.44 -6.13
CA MET A 168 8.37 13.10 -6.93
C MET A 168 7.97 12.16 -8.05
N GLY A 169 6.74 11.68 -8.05
CA GLY A 169 6.23 10.78 -9.09
C GLY A 169 4.79 10.36 -8.86
N LYS A 170 4.27 9.44 -9.68
CA LYS A 170 2.99 8.76 -9.45
C LYS A 170 3.23 7.41 -8.78
N ALA A 171 2.52 7.15 -7.68
CA ALA A 171 2.75 5.98 -6.83
C ALA A 171 1.90 4.75 -7.23
N HIS A 172 1.33 4.73 -8.45
CA HIS A 172 0.37 3.69 -8.85
C HIS A 172 1.02 2.42 -9.43
N SER A 173 2.24 2.49 -9.94
CA SER A 173 3.02 1.34 -10.43
C SER A 173 4.52 1.68 -10.52
N GLY A 174 5.39 0.68 -10.42
CA GLY A 174 6.85 0.83 -10.42
C GLY A 174 7.45 1.41 -11.70
N ASP A 175 6.66 1.48 -12.77
CA ASP A 175 7.08 2.02 -14.07
C ASP A 175 6.71 3.50 -14.26
N ASN A 176 6.13 4.20 -13.28
CA ASN A 176 5.79 5.61 -13.49
C ASN A 176 7.01 6.55 -13.42
N ASP A 177 6.90 7.66 -14.14
CA ASP A 177 7.83 8.78 -14.08
C ASP A 177 8.13 9.20 -12.64
N HIS A 178 9.42 9.24 -12.31
CA HIS A 178 9.86 9.73 -11.01
C HIS A 178 11.20 10.46 -11.04
N LEU A 179 11.35 11.36 -10.08
CA LEU A 179 12.60 11.93 -9.63
C LEU A 179 12.77 11.61 -8.14
N ALA A 180 13.89 11.02 -7.77
CA ALA A 180 14.21 10.69 -6.39
C ALA A 180 15.61 11.18 -6.01
N VAL A 181 15.75 11.68 -4.79
CA VAL A 181 17.01 12.07 -4.17
C VAL A 181 17.13 11.34 -2.84
N GLY A 182 18.28 10.72 -2.58
CA GLY A 182 18.51 10.00 -1.34
C GLY A 182 20.00 9.77 -1.09
N LEU A 183 20.29 8.99 -0.06
CA LEU A 183 21.62 8.52 0.27
C LEU A 183 21.74 7.03 -0.01
N GLN A 184 22.90 6.63 -0.51
CA GLN A 184 23.29 5.22 -0.59
C GLN A 184 24.76 5.08 -0.17
N GLY A 185 25.02 4.32 0.90
CA GLY A 185 26.37 4.13 1.43
C GLY A 185 27.10 5.43 1.79
N GLY A 186 26.37 6.46 2.23
CA GLY A 186 26.89 7.79 2.59
C GLY A 186 27.02 8.77 1.42
N TYR A 187 26.76 8.33 0.19
CA TYR A 187 26.82 9.18 -1.00
C TYR A 187 25.44 9.70 -1.37
N LEU A 188 25.38 10.97 -1.80
CA LEU A 188 24.18 11.52 -2.41
C LEU A 188 23.92 10.81 -3.74
N LYS A 189 22.71 10.26 -3.89
CA LYS A 189 22.25 9.58 -5.10
C LYS A 189 21.00 10.25 -5.62
N VAL A 190 20.99 10.50 -6.93
CA VAL A 190 19.83 11.00 -7.68
C VAL A 190 19.39 9.92 -8.66
N SER A 191 18.12 9.56 -8.63
CA SER A 191 17.49 8.62 -9.57
C SER A 191 16.41 9.35 -10.36
N LYS A 192 16.36 9.10 -11.66
CA LYS A 192 15.27 9.55 -12.52
C LYS A 192 14.80 8.41 -13.42
N HIS A 193 13.50 8.29 -13.58
CA HIS A 193 12.88 7.45 -14.60
C HIS A 193 11.84 8.30 -15.32
N LEU A 194 11.91 8.31 -16.64
CA LEU A 194 10.95 8.99 -17.51
C LEU A 194 10.56 7.97 -18.58
N LEU A 195 9.34 7.46 -18.51
CA LEU A 195 8.74 6.71 -19.61
C LEU A 195 8.49 7.69 -20.74
N PHE A 196 9.31 7.59 -21.79
CA PHE A 196 8.92 8.12 -23.08
C PHE A 196 7.88 7.18 -23.68
N GLU A 197 6.59 7.51 -23.55
CA GLU A 197 5.61 7.05 -24.52
C GLU A 197 5.94 7.74 -25.85
N GLY A 198 6.78 7.07 -26.65
CA GLY A 198 7.00 7.45 -28.02
C GLY A 198 5.70 7.30 -28.79
N THR A 199 5.08 8.43 -29.13
CA THR A 199 4.21 8.51 -30.29
C THR A 199 5.02 8.07 -31.52
N LYS A 200 4.68 6.89 -32.05
CA LYS A 200 4.75 6.62 -33.48
C LYS A 200 3.33 6.41 -33.98
#